data_AF-A0A4R8DHB1-F1
#
_entry.id   AF-A0A4R8DHB1-F1
#
_cell.length_a   1.000
_cell.length_b   1.000
_cell.length_c   1.000
_cell.angle_alpha   90.00
_cell.angle_beta   90.00
_cell.angle_gamma   90.00
#
_symmetry.space_group_name_H-M   'P 1'
#
loop_
_entity.id
_entity.type
_entity.pdbx_description
1 polymer ?
#
loop_
_entity_poly.entity_id
_entity_poly.type
_entity_poly.pdbx_seq_one_letter_code
_entity_poly.pdbx_strand_id
1 'polypeptide(L)'
;MDIFPVRVLSTRWVTHDVRQFMVDKPKGYSFVPGQATEVTLPGDKWKGERRPFTFTGLNEWDHLEFTIKIYKDHHGVTEQLGKIEVGDEIVLHDVWGAIQYKGEGTFIAGGAGITPFIAILRQLRRDGALGNNRLIFSNKTEKDIILKEQWDEWLRGRVQYTLTREKVPGFGYGKIDEAWLKTNISNFKQQFYVCGPDGLVADVKKALEHLGGADTLVTVEL
;
A
#
# COMPACT_ATOMS: atom_id res chain seq x y z
N MET A 1 -3.83 -23.49 11.38
CA MET A 1 -3.97 -22.31 10.50
C MET A 1 -5.40 -21.91 10.61
N ASP A 2 -5.64 -20.82 11.31
CA ASP A 2 -7.00 -20.42 11.65
C ASP A 2 -7.59 -19.66 10.46
N ILE A 3 -8.89 -19.86 10.23
CA ILE A 3 -9.64 -19.14 9.21
C ILE A 3 -10.71 -18.31 9.91
N PHE A 4 -10.86 -17.07 9.44
CA PHE A 4 -11.77 -16.11 10.04
C PHE A 4 -12.72 -15.59 8.96
N PRO A 5 -13.92 -16.17 8.82
CA PRO A 5 -14.99 -15.56 8.03
C PRO A 5 -15.36 -14.21 8.64
N VAL A 6 -15.38 -13.17 7.82
CA VAL A 6 -15.71 -11.80 8.22
C VAL A 6 -16.70 -11.21 7.23
N ARG A 7 -17.66 -10.43 7.74
CA ARG A 7 -18.64 -9.75 6.87
C ARG A 7 -18.10 -8.43 6.40
N VAL A 8 -18.49 -8.04 5.20
CA VAL A 8 -18.22 -6.73 4.64
C VAL A 8 -19.21 -5.73 5.21
N LEU A 9 -18.70 -4.79 5.99
CA LEU A 9 -19.46 -3.75 6.68
C LEU A 9 -19.71 -2.54 5.78
N SER A 10 -18.73 -2.19 4.96
CA SER A 10 -18.86 -1.11 3.98
C SER A 10 -17.91 -1.31 2.81
N THR A 11 -18.27 -0.71 1.68
CA THR A 11 -17.37 -0.61 0.53
C THR A 11 -17.47 0.78 -0.09
N ARG A 12 -16.36 1.27 -0.65
CA ARG A 12 -16.36 2.49 -1.47
C ARG A 12 -15.28 2.44 -2.54
N TRP A 13 -15.54 3.06 -3.68
CA TRP A 13 -14.53 3.30 -4.70
C TRP A 13 -13.65 4.48 -4.28
N VAL A 14 -12.34 4.24 -4.14
CA VAL A 14 -11.32 5.25 -3.81
C VAL A 14 -10.79 5.89 -5.09
N THR A 15 -10.62 5.08 -6.13
CA THR A 15 -10.35 5.54 -7.50
C THR A 15 -11.29 4.79 -8.44
N HIS A 16 -11.11 4.96 -9.75
CA HIS A 16 -11.88 4.24 -10.76
C HIS A 16 -11.67 2.71 -10.74
N ASP A 17 -10.58 2.20 -10.16
CA ASP A 17 -10.26 0.78 -10.09
C ASP A 17 -9.72 0.31 -8.74
N VAL A 18 -9.77 1.16 -7.71
CA VAL A 18 -9.38 0.80 -6.34
C VAL A 18 -10.60 0.91 -5.44
N ARG A 19 -10.88 -0.18 -4.74
CA ARG A 19 -12.01 -0.29 -3.82
C ARG A 19 -11.51 -0.50 -2.41
N GLN A 20 -12.10 0.24 -1.48
CA GLN A 20 -11.86 0.08 -0.06
C GLN A 20 -12.98 -0.74 0.57
N PHE A 21 -12.62 -1.61 1.50
CA PHE A 21 -13.50 -2.49 2.25
C PHE A 21 -13.28 -2.26 3.73
N MET A 22 -14.36 -2.13 4.50
CA MET A 22 -14.36 -2.33 5.94
C MET A 22 -15.01 -3.67 6.23
N VAL A 23 -14.39 -4.49 7.06
CA VAL A 23 -14.88 -5.82 7.41
C VAL A 23 -14.84 -6.04 8.92
N ASP A 24 -15.62 -7.01 9.40
CA ASP A 24 -15.58 -7.40 10.81
C ASP A 24 -14.14 -7.68 11.28
N LYS A 25 -13.86 -7.30 12.52
CA LYS A 25 -12.61 -7.62 13.19
C LYS A 25 -12.80 -8.82 14.12
N PRO A 26 -12.21 -9.99 13.83
CA PRO A 26 -12.33 -11.14 14.72
C PRO A 26 -11.74 -10.83 16.10
N LYS A 27 -12.31 -11.42 17.16
CA LYS A 27 -11.87 -11.18 18.53
C LYS A 27 -10.41 -11.62 18.71
N GLY A 28 -9.57 -10.73 19.23
CA GLY A 28 -8.14 -11.00 19.43
C GLY A 28 -7.29 -10.94 18.16
N TYR A 29 -7.90 -10.63 17.00
CA TYR A 29 -7.20 -10.48 15.75
C TYR A 29 -6.47 -9.14 15.72
N SER A 30 -5.15 -9.16 15.70
CA SER A 30 -4.32 -7.95 15.77
C SER A 30 -3.20 -7.99 14.75
N PHE A 31 -2.81 -6.81 14.27
CA PHE A 31 -1.70 -6.65 13.34
C PHE A 31 -0.84 -5.44 13.71
N VAL A 32 0.40 -5.44 13.23
CA VAL A 32 1.29 -4.27 13.23
C VAL A 32 1.14 -3.54 11.89
N PRO A 33 1.04 -2.20 11.85
CA PRO A 33 0.98 -1.45 10.60
C PRO A 33 2.08 -1.86 9.59
N GLY A 34 1.67 -2.17 8.37
CA GLY A 34 2.53 -2.75 7.32
C GLY A 34 2.46 -4.27 7.19
N GLN A 35 1.77 -4.96 8.10
CA GLN A 35 1.44 -6.38 7.97
C GLN A 35 0.20 -6.62 7.10
N ALA A 36 0.11 -7.83 6.56
CA ALA A 36 -0.94 -8.32 5.68
C ALA A 36 -1.60 -9.58 6.25
N THR A 37 -2.66 -10.02 5.58
CA THR A 37 -3.22 -11.36 5.71
C THR A 37 -3.51 -11.90 4.32
N GLU A 38 -3.61 -13.22 4.21
CA GLU A 38 -4.21 -13.80 3.02
C GLU A 38 -5.74 -13.65 3.09
N VAL A 39 -6.36 -13.35 1.95
CA VAL A 39 -7.80 -13.34 1.78
C VAL A 39 -8.20 -14.38 0.76
N THR A 40 -9.25 -15.12 1.07
CA THR A 40 -9.96 -16.03 0.18
C THR A 40 -11.44 -15.67 0.12
N LEU A 41 -12.10 -16.04 -0.97
CA LEU A 41 -13.55 -15.90 -1.10
C LEU A 41 -14.25 -17.16 -0.54
N PRO A 42 -15.52 -17.06 -0.11
CA PRO A 42 -16.28 -18.22 0.34
C PRO A 42 -16.56 -19.19 -0.82
N GLY A 43 -16.67 -20.48 -0.49
CA GLY A 43 -17.01 -21.56 -1.42
C GLY A 43 -15.82 -22.39 -1.91
N ASP A 44 -16.10 -23.64 -2.29
CA ASP A 44 -15.06 -24.65 -2.60
C ASP A 44 -14.13 -24.24 -3.74
N LYS A 45 -14.64 -23.50 -4.72
CA LYS A 45 -13.86 -22.96 -5.85
C LYS A 45 -12.66 -22.12 -5.41
N TRP A 46 -12.77 -21.43 -4.27
CA TRP A 46 -11.82 -20.40 -3.85
C TRP A 46 -10.92 -20.82 -2.69
N LYS A 47 -11.10 -22.04 -2.14
CA LYS A 47 -10.33 -22.53 -0.98
C LYS A 47 -8.81 -22.51 -1.19
N GLY A 48 -8.33 -22.66 -2.42
CA GLY A 48 -6.91 -22.59 -2.78
C GLY A 48 -6.45 -21.24 -3.32
N GLU A 49 -7.36 -20.30 -3.57
CA GLU A 49 -7.06 -19.03 -4.23
C GLU A 49 -6.79 -17.94 -3.19
N ARG A 50 -5.68 -18.07 -2.49
CA ARG A 50 -5.25 -17.09 -1.47
C ARG A 50 -4.58 -15.91 -2.13
N ARG A 51 -4.94 -14.69 -1.74
CA ARG A 51 -4.25 -13.47 -2.18
C ARG A 51 -3.87 -12.59 -1.01
N PRO A 52 -2.64 -12.05 -1.00
CA PRO A 52 -2.16 -11.22 0.09
C PRO A 52 -2.79 -9.83 0.00
N PHE A 53 -3.30 -9.32 1.13
CA PHE A 53 -3.72 -7.92 1.24
C PHE A 53 -3.27 -7.31 2.55
N THR A 54 -2.66 -6.14 2.42
CA THR A 54 -2.11 -5.37 3.54
C THR A 54 -3.22 -4.61 4.25
N PHE A 55 -3.21 -4.60 5.58
CA PHE A 55 -4.15 -3.81 6.35
C PHE A 55 -3.89 -2.33 6.11
N THR A 56 -4.95 -1.57 5.85
CA THR A 56 -4.86 -0.12 5.61
C THR A 56 -5.42 0.69 6.77
N GLY A 57 -6.17 0.06 7.67
CA GLY A 57 -6.71 0.66 8.90
C GLY A 57 -5.75 0.66 10.09
N LEU A 58 -6.25 1.10 11.25
CA LEU A 58 -5.51 1.07 12.52
C LEU A 58 -5.98 -0.08 13.40
N ASN A 59 -5.09 -0.62 14.23
CA ASN A 59 -5.37 -1.80 15.02
C ASN A 59 -6.35 -1.53 16.19
N GLU A 60 -6.56 -0.29 16.60
CA GLU A 60 -7.57 0.08 17.61
C GLU A 60 -8.97 0.23 17.04
N TRP A 61 -9.14 0.24 15.71
CA TRP A 61 -10.46 0.29 15.10
C TRP A 61 -11.23 -0.99 15.40
N ASP A 62 -12.55 -0.86 15.49
CA ASP A 62 -13.51 -1.96 15.71
C ASP A 62 -13.74 -2.83 14.46
N HIS A 63 -13.14 -2.44 13.34
CA HIS A 63 -13.17 -3.12 12.05
C HIS A 63 -11.77 -3.22 11.45
N LEU A 64 -11.61 -4.11 10.48
CA LEU A 64 -10.43 -4.15 9.61
C LEU A 64 -10.71 -3.37 8.33
N GLU A 65 -9.68 -2.76 7.75
CA GLU A 65 -9.81 -2.02 6.50
C GLU A 65 -8.77 -2.52 5.49
N PHE A 66 -9.22 -2.70 4.24
CA PHE A 66 -8.37 -3.03 3.09
C PHE A 66 -8.63 -2.04 1.97
N THR A 67 -7.58 -1.61 1.27
CA THR A 67 -7.68 -0.82 0.04
C THR A 67 -7.08 -1.63 -1.10
N ILE A 68 -7.91 -2.10 -2.02
CA ILE A 68 -7.55 -3.15 -2.97
C ILE A 68 -7.78 -2.65 -4.40
N LYS A 69 -6.76 -2.82 -5.26
CA LYS A 69 -6.90 -2.59 -6.69
C LYS A 69 -7.61 -3.77 -7.36
N ILE A 70 -8.63 -3.48 -8.15
CA ILE A 70 -9.52 -4.44 -8.79
C ILE A 70 -9.04 -4.71 -10.22
N TYR A 71 -8.49 -5.89 -10.44
CA TYR A 71 -8.12 -6.39 -11.77
C TYR A 71 -9.28 -7.21 -12.35
N LYS A 72 -9.92 -6.71 -13.40
CA LYS A 72 -11.10 -7.33 -14.02
C LYS A 72 -10.78 -8.42 -15.04
N ASP A 73 -9.56 -8.42 -15.58
CA ASP A 73 -9.22 -9.23 -16.76
C ASP A 73 -8.67 -10.63 -16.39
N HIS A 74 -8.58 -10.95 -15.09
CA HIS A 74 -7.84 -12.11 -14.61
C HIS A 74 -8.73 -13.26 -14.09
N HIS A 75 -10.07 -13.11 -14.08
CA HIS A 75 -11.00 -14.12 -13.54
C HIS A 75 -10.67 -14.63 -12.12
N GLY A 76 -9.91 -13.83 -11.37
CA GLY A 76 -9.36 -14.17 -10.07
C GLY A 76 -10.04 -13.46 -8.91
N VAL A 77 -9.44 -13.61 -7.72
CA VAL A 77 -9.98 -13.10 -6.44
C VAL A 77 -10.33 -11.61 -6.51
N THR A 78 -9.45 -10.77 -7.05
CA THR A 78 -9.69 -9.32 -7.11
C THR A 78 -10.87 -8.93 -7.98
N GLU A 79 -11.14 -9.66 -9.08
CA GLU A 79 -12.33 -9.39 -9.91
C GLU A 79 -13.61 -9.61 -9.08
N GLN A 80 -13.65 -10.68 -8.30
CA GLN A 80 -14.80 -11.01 -7.47
C GLN A 80 -14.94 -10.09 -6.25
N LEU A 81 -13.82 -9.69 -5.63
CA LEU A 81 -13.83 -8.62 -4.60
C LEU A 81 -14.44 -7.33 -5.18
N GLY A 82 -14.25 -7.06 -6.48
CA GLY A 82 -14.91 -5.96 -7.17
C GLY A 82 -16.44 -6.06 -7.26
N LYS A 83 -17.02 -7.24 -7.02
CA LYS A 83 -18.46 -7.54 -7.10
C LYS A 83 -19.13 -7.71 -5.74
N ILE A 84 -18.34 -7.88 -4.69
CA ILE A 84 -18.82 -8.02 -3.30
C ILE A 84 -19.69 -6.83 -2.89
N GLU A 85 -20.76 -7.07 -2.16
CA GLU A 85 -21.64 -6.05 -1.59
C GLU A 85 -21.56 -6.05 -0.06
N VAL A 86 -22.23 -5.07 0.57
CA VAL A 86 -22.32 -5.02 2.04
C VAL A 86 -23.13 -6.22 2.52
N GLY A 87 -22.63 -6.91 3.55
CA GLY A 87 -23.22 -8.12 4.10
C GLY A 87 -22.62 -9.42 3.55
N ASP A 88 -21.92 -9.38 2.41
CA ASP A 88 -21.17 -10.52 1.89
C ASP A 88 -20.01 -10.91 2.83
N GLU A 89 -19.50 -12.12 2.68
CA GLU A 89 -18.39 -12.65 3.47
C GLU A 89 -17.11 -12.79 2.66
N ILE A 90 -15.98 -12.52 3.32
CA ILE A 90 -14.64 -12.94 2.89
C ILE A 90 -13.99 -13.74 4.02
N VAL A 91 -12.94 -14.50 3.72
CA VAL A 91 -12.24 -15.31 4.70
C VAL A 91 -10.82 -14.80 4.84
N LEU A 92 -10.45 -14.42 6.06
CA LEU A 92 -9.09 -14.03 6.44
C LEU A 92 -8.33 -15.23 7.00
N HIS A 93 -7.01 -15.18 6.87
CA HIS A 93 -6.07 -16.16 7.43
C HIS A 93 -5.15 -15.51 8.45
N ASP A 94 -4.09 -16.20 8.88
CA ASP A 94 -3.14 -15.66 9.83
C ASP A 94 -2.46 -14.36 9.33
N VAL A 95 -2.21 -13.43 10.25
CA VAL A 95 -1.48 -12.19 10.00
C VAL A 95 0.00 -12.51 9.76
N TRP A 96 0.58 -11.93 8.73
CA TRP A 96 2.01 -12.02 8.45
C TRP A 96 2.54 -10.68 7.92
N GLY A 97 3.83 -10.44 8.07
CA GLY A 97 4.41 -9.12 7.85
C GLY A 97 5.15 -8.98 6.54
N ALA A 98 4.81 -7.93 5.79
CA ALA A 98 5.43 -7.59 4.52
C ALA A 98 6.39 -6.38 4.66
N ILE A 99 5.99 -5.31 5.36
CA ILE A 99 6.84 -4.13 5.65
C ILE A 99 6.78 -3.75 7.14
N GLN A 100 7.95 -3.44 7.71
CA GLN A 100 8.07 -2.92 9.08
C GLN A 100 8.70 -1.54 9.06
N TYR A 101 8.11 -0.60 9.81
CA TYR A 101 8.67 0.73 10.01
C TYR A 101 9.86 0.69 10.96
N LYS A 102 11.01 1.22 10.51
CA LYS A 102 12.31 1.21 11.21
C LYS A 102 12.84 2.61 11.53
N GLY A 103 11.99 3.64 11.41
CA GLY A 103 12.35 5.04 11.65
C GLY A 103 12.10 5.94 10.44
N GLU A 104 12.35 7.25 10.62
CA GLU A 104 12.05 8.25 9.60
C GLU A 104 12.78 7.99 8.28
N GLY A 105 12.08 8.22 7.17
CA GLY A 105 12.67 8.00 5.86
C GLY A 105 11.74 8.30 4.69
N THR A 106 12.11 7.72 3.55
CA THR A 106 11.44 7.93 2.27
C THR A 106 10.63 6.69 1.87
N PHE A 107 9.31 6.86 1.76
CA PHE A 107 8.41 5.87 1.21
C PHE A 107 8.32 6.05 -0.31
N ILE A 108 8.58 4.98 -1.07
CA ILE A 108 8.54 4.96 -2.53
C ILE A 108 7.49 3.93 -2.95
N ALA A 109 6.36 4.41 -3.45
CA ALA A 109 5.22 3.60 -3.82
C ALA A 109 4.97 3.59 -5.32
N GLY A 110 4.55 2.45 -5.86
CA GLY A 110 4.01 2.32 -7.22
C GLY A 110 2.59 1.79 -7.23
N GLY A 111 1.61 2.59 -7.68
CA GLY A 111 0.20 2.18 -7.76
C GLY A 111 -0.34 1.60 -6.44
N ALA A 112 -0.79 0.34 -6.47
CA ALA A 112 -1.30 -0.35 -5.28
C ALA A 112 -0.24 -0.58 -4.19
N GLY A 113 1.06 -0.44 -4.49
CA GLY A 113 2.13 -0.55 -3.49
C GLY A 113 2.15 0.54 -2.42
N ILE A 114 1.22 1.49 -2.47
CA ILE A 114 0.98 2.42 -1.34
C ILE A 114 0.34 1.73 -0.14
N THR A 115 -0.35 0.59 -0.32
CA THR A 115 -1.23 0.01 0.70
C THR A 115 -0.51 -0.35 2.00
N PRO A 116 0.73 -0.89 2.03
CA PRO A 116 1.43 -1.12 3.29
C PRO A 116 1.76 0.17 4.04
N PHE A 117 1.93 1.27 3.31
CA PHE A 117 2.27 2.55 3.91
C PHE A 117 1.05 3.27 4.51
N ILE A 118 -0.17 2.90 4.13
CA ILE A 118 -1.38 3.58 4.60
C ILE A 118 -1.53 3.43 6.12
N ALA A 119 -1.48 2.19 6.63
CA ALA A 119 -1.59 1.95 8.07
C ALA A 119 -0.39 2.55 8.83
N ILE A 120 0.83 2.45 8.27
CA ILE A 120 2.05 3.01 8.88
C ILE A 120 1.92 4.52 9.04
N LEU A 121 1.59 5.24 7.97
CA LEU A 121 1.48 6.70 8.00
C LEU A 121 0.26 7.17 8.81
N ARG A 122 -0.84 6.41 8.83
CA ARG A 122 -1.97 6.65 9.73
C ARG A 122 -1.55 6.57 11.20
N GLN A 123 -0.81 5.52 11.56
CA GLN A 123 -0.34 5.30 12.92
C GLN A 123 0.60 6.43 13.36
N LEU A 124 1.58 6.75 12.52
CA LEU A 124 2.52 7.86 12.76
C LEU A 124 1.78 9.20 12.90
N ARG A 125 0.75 9.46 12.09
CA ARG A 125 -0.06 10.68 12.22
C ARG A 125 -0.80 10.73 13.55
N ARG A 126 -1.48 9.63 13.93
CA ARG A 126 -2.22 9.54 15.18
C ARG A 126 -1.32 9.81 16.38
N ASP A 127 -0.10 9.28 16.35
CA ASP A 127 0.87 9.39 17.42
C ASP A 127 1.68 10.70 17.38
N GLY A 128 1.39 11.61 16.43
CA GLY A 128 2.14 12.86 16.25
C GLY A 128 3.58 12.68 15.76
N ALA A 129 3.90 11.51 15.20
CA ALA A 129 5.23 11.03 14.83
C ALA A 129 5.48 10.97 13.31
N LEU A 130 4.74 11.75 12.50
CA LEU A 130 5.01 11.84 11.05
C LEU A 130 6.42 12.35 10.74
N GLY A 131 7.05 13.09 11.66
CA GLY A 131 8.47 13.45 11.58
C GLY A 131 8.87 14.09 10.25
N ASN A 132 10.01 13.70 9.70
CA ASN A 132 10.49 14.07 8.36
C ASN A 132 10.16 13.03 7.28
N ASN A 133 9.25 12.08 7.55
CA ASN A 133 8.86 11.08 6.56
C ASN A 133 8.38 11.77 5.27
N ARG A 134 8.75 11.20 4.12
CA ARG A 134 8.34 11.69 2.80
C ARG A 134 7.78 10.57 1.95
N LEU A 135 6.92 10.92 1.00
CA LEU A 135 6.31 9.99 0.06
C LEU A 135 6.67 10.37 -1.38
N ILE A 136 7.17 9.41 -2.14
CA ILE A 136 7.36 9.50 -3.58
C ILE A 136 6.41 8.46 -4.18
N PHE A 137 5.42 8.91 -4.94
CA PHE A 137 4.32 8.04 -5.37
C PHE A 137 4.16 8.06 -6.89
N SER A 138 4.55 6.95 -7.52
CA SER A 138 4.48 6.76 -8.97
C SER A 138 3.19 6.08 -9.40
N ASN A 139 2.52 6.67 -10.39
CA ASN A 139 1.25 6.22 -10.91
C ASN A 139 1.21 6.29 -12.44
N LYS A 140 0.21 5.66 -13.06
CA LYS A 140 -0.01 5.76 -14.52
C LYS A 140 -0.53 7.15 -14.87
N THR A 141 -1.62 7.55 -14.22
CA THR A 141 -2.29 8.84 -14.34
C THR A 141 -2.67 9.38 -12.96
N GLU A 142 -3.05 10.65 -12.86
CA GLU A 142 -3.47 11.34 -11.65
C GLU A 142 -4.70 10.67 -11.03
N LYS A 143 -5.64 10.21 -11.86
CA LYS A 143 -6.81 9.45 -11.41
C LYS A 143 -6.48 8.06 -10.82
N ASP A 144 -5.23 7.60 -10.91
CA ASP A 144 -4.77 6.38 -10.26
C ASP A 144 -4.20 6.64 -8.85
N ILE A 145 -4.00 7.90 -8.46
CA ILE A 145 -3.39 8.24 -7.17
C ILE A 145 -4.38 7.94 -6.05
N ILE A 146 -4.12 6.84 -5.34
CA ILE A 146 -4.90 6.36 -4.21
C ILE A 146 -4.74 7.35 -3.04
N LEU A 147 -5.85 7.90 -2.54
CA LEU A 147 -5.92 8.77 -1.36
C LEU A 147 -5.08 10.07 -1.48
N LYS A 148 -5.02 10.67 -2.68
CA LYS A 148 -4.20 11.86 -2.97
C LYS A 148 -4.39 13.00 -1.96
N GLU A 149 -5.63 13.38 -1.68
CA GLU A 149 -5.97 14.50 -0.79
C GLU A 149 -5.42 14.26 0.62
N GLN A 150 -5.43 13.01 1.07
CA GLN A 150 -4.91 12.60 2.36
C GLN A 150 -3.40 12.82 2.45
N TRP A 151 -2.64 12.42 1.42
CA TRP A 151 -1.19 12.61 1.40
C TRP A 151 -0.80 14.08 1.29
N ASP A 152 -1.51 14.84 0.47
CA ASP A 152 -1.33 16.29 0.33
C ASP A 152 -1.55 16.99 1.67
N GLU A 153 -2.52 16.54 2.47
CA GLU A 153 -2.81 17.09 3.79
C GLU A 153 -1.79 16.66 4.85
N TRP A 154 -1.36 15.39 4.84
CA TRP A 154 -0.55 14.81 5.92
C TRP A 154 0.95 15.07 5.74
N LEU A 155 1.41 15.04 4.50
CA LEU A 155 2.81 15.16 4.11
C LEU A 155 3.02 16.45 3.32
N ARG A 156 2.34 17.55 3.67
CA ARG A 156 2.45 18.87 3.02
C ARG A 156 3.91 19.21 2.69
N GLY A 157 4.21 19.40 1.40
CA GLY A 157 5.56 19.70 0.90
C GLY A 157 6.56 18.54 0.94
N ARG A 158 6.17 17.37 1.43
CA ARG A 158 6.95 16.13 1.56
C ARG A 158 6.37 14.97 0.75
N VAL A 159 5.38 15.23 -0.10
CA VAL A 159 4.87 14.29 -1.09
C VAL A 159 5.27 14.74 -2.50
N GLN A 160 5.74 13.80 -3.32
CA GLN A 160 6.05 14.01 -4.72
C GLN A 160 5.36 12.94 -5.56
N TYR A 161 4.66 13.36 -6.59
CA TYR A 161 3.97 12.46 -7.51
C TYR A 161 4.70 12.40 -8.84
N THR A 162 4.77 11.21 -9.43
CA THR A 162 5.25 11.01 -10.80
C THR A 162 4.23 10.24 -11.61
N LEU A 163 3.98 10.67 -12.85
CA LEU A 163 3.02 10.05 -13.77
C LEU A 163 3.75 9.46 -14.97
N THR A 164 3.41 8.22 -15.33
CA THR A 164 4.11 7.49 -16.41
C THR A 164 3.37 7.52 -17.75
N ARG A 165 2.10 7.92 -17.78
CA ARG A 165 1.26 7.92 -18.99
C ARG A 165 0.62 9.26 -19.33
N GLU A 166 0.81 10.28 -18.50
CA GLU A 166 0.32 11.63 -18.77
C GLU A 166 1.22 12.71 -18.17
N LYS A 167 1.15 13.92 -18.73
CA LYS A 167 1.88 15.09 -18.24
C LYS A 167 0.89 16.06 -17.63
N VAL A 168 1.01 16.28 -16.32
CA VAL A 168 0.17 17.21 -15.56
C VAL A 168 1.08 18.25 -14.88
N PRO A 169 0.78 19.56 -14.98
CA PRO A 169 1.56 20.58 -14.28
C PRO A 169 1.67 20.30 -12.77
N GLY A 170 2.88 20.40 -12.22
CA GLY A 170 3.15 20.10 -10.82
C GLY A 170 3.49 18.63 -10.52
N PHE A 171 3.41 17.74 -11.51
CA PHE A 171 3.80 16.33 -11.39
C PHE A 171 5.11 16.06 -12.13
N GLY A 172 5.90 15.12 -11.61
CA GLY A 172 7.00 14.52 -12.38
C GLY A 172 6.45 13.66 -13.52
N TYR A 173 7.20 13.54 -14.62
CA TYR A 173 6.84 12.67 -15.74
C TYR A 173 7.89 11.58 -15.96
N GLY A 174 7.44 10.34 -16.12
CA GLY A 174 8.30 9.19 -16.36
C GLY A 174 8.43 8.26 -15.14
N LYS A 175 9.30 7.26 -15.28
CA LYS A 175 9.62 6.31 -14.22
C LYS A 175 10.54 6.96 -13.18
N ILE A 176 10.52 6.43 -11.96
CA ILE A 176 11.51 6.77 -10.94
C ILE A 176 12.78 5.96 -11.27
N ASP A 177 13.77 6.62 -11.84
CA ASP A 177 15.08 6.05 -12.15
C ASP A 177 16.19 6.66 -11.27
N GLU A 178 17.42 6.20 -11.45
CA GLU A 178 18.58 6.69 -10.68
C GLU A 178 18.80 8.20 -10.83
N ALA A 179 18.61 8.74 -12.04
CA ALA A 179 18.76 10.17 -12.29
C ALA A 179 17.70 10.98 -11.52
N TRP A 180 16.45 10.52 -11.57
CA TRP A 180 15.36 11.12 -10.81
C TRP A 180 15.64 11.09 -9.31
N LEU A 181 16.06 9.94 -8.77
CA LEU A 181 16.39 9.78 -7.34
C LEU A 181 17.52 10.73 -6.94
N LYS A 182 18.59 10.80 -7.74
CA LYS A 182 19.73 11.69 -7.51
C LYS A 182 19.35 13.16 -7.49
N THR A 183 18.39 13.57 -8.31
CA THR A 183 17.88 14.96 -8.32
C THR A 183 16.97 15.26 -7.13
N ASN A 184 16.21 14.28 -6.64
CA ASN A 184 15.13 14.51 -5.67
C ASN A 184 15.45 14.05 -4.23
N ILE A 185 16.56 13.34 -4.02
CA ILE A 185 16.99 12.83 -2.71
C ILE A 185 18.41 13.31 -2.46
N SER A 186 18.59 14.05 -1.38
CA SER A 186 19.88 14.63 -0.99
C SER A 186 20.67 13.77 -0.01
N ASN A 187 20.01 12.85 0.69
CA ASN A 187 20.64 11.95 1.66
C ASN A 187 20.22 10.50 1.38
N PHE A 188 21.17 9.63 1.05
CA PHE A 188 20.94 8.19 0.85
C PHE A 188 21.25 7.36 2.10
N LYS A 189 21.72 7.98 3.19
CA LYS A 189 21.92 7.35 4.50
C LYS A 189 20.68 7.55 5.39
N GLN A 190 19.53 7.13 4.90
CA GLN A 190 18.23 7.19 5.60
C GLN A 190 17.44 5.91 5.31
N GLN A 191 16.34 5.68 6.03
CA GLN A 191 15.43 4.56 5.71
C GLN A 191 14.74 4.79 4.36
N PHE A 192 14.63 3.72 3.57
CA PHE A 192 13.83 3.66 2.36
C PHE A 192 12.83 2.51 2.47
N TYR A 193 11.56 2.79 2.21
CA TYR A 193 10.50 1.80 2.18
C TYR A 193 9.97 1.74 0.74
N VAL A 194 10.13 0.62 0.05
CA VAL A 194 9.83 0.51 -1.38
C VAL A 194 8.81 -0.60 -1.63
N CYS A 195 7.70 -0.25 -2.29
CA CYS A 195 6.64 -1.20 -2.60
C CYS A 195 5.94 -0.79 -3.91
N GLY A 196 5.65 -1.76 -4.78
CA GLY A 196 5.05 -1.52 -6.08
C GLY A 196 5.34 -2.66 -7.06
N PRO A 197 5.09 -2.46 -8.36
CA PRO A 197 5.39 -3.47 -9.37
C PRO A 197 6.87 -3.86 -9.38
N ASP A 198 7.18 -5.14 -9.63
CA ASP A 198 8.53 -5.72 -9.57
C ASP A 198 9.60 -4.88 -10.28
N GLY A 199 9.28 -4.36 -11.48
CA GLY A 199 10.20 -3.50 -12.22
C GLY A 199 10.56 -2.22 -11.49
N LEU A 200 9.59 -1.57 -10.83
CA LEU A 200 9.87 -0.38 -10.01
C LEU A 200 10.73 -0.73 -8.80
N VAL A 201 10.40 -1.81 -8.09
CA VAL A 201 11.13 -2.21 -6.88
C VAL A 201 12.57 -2.57 -7.23
N ALA A 202 12.79 -3.33 -8.30
CA ALA A 202 14.11 -3.72 -8.79
C ALA A 202 14.94 -2.50 -9.23
N ASP A 203 14.35 -1.62 -10.05
CA ASP A 203 15.04 -0.42 -10.56
C ASP A 203 15.43 0.53 -9.41
N VAL A 204 14.50 0.79 -8.48
CA VAL A 204 14.74 1.67 -7.33
C VAL A 204 15.77 1.06 -6.37
N LYS A 205 15.68 -0.24 -6.05
CA LYS A 205 16.64 -0.90 -5.17
C LYS A 205 18.06 -0.79 -5.72
N LYS A 206 18.24 -1.14 -7.00
CA LYS A 206 19.54 -1.04 -7.69
C LYS A 206 20.08 0.40 -7.69
N ALA A 207 19.22 1.37 -7.96
CA ALA A 207 19.62 2.78 -7.96
C ALA A 207 20.02 3.27 -6.55
N LEU A 208 19.28 2.88 -5.50
CA LEU A 208 19.61 3.23 -4.13
C LEU A 208 20.97 2.64 -3.72
N GLU A 209 21.26 1.40 -4.08
CA GLU A 209 22.56 0.77 -3.84
C GLU A 209 23.70 1.55 -4.53
N HIS A 210 23.55 1.91 -5.80
CA HIS A 210 24.54 2.71 -6.53
C HIS A 210 24.76 4.10 -5.93
N LEU A 211 23.70 4.72 -5.40
CA LEU A 211 23.73 6.05 -4.79
C LEU A 211 24.21 6.03 -3.33
N GLY A 212 24.63 4.87 -2.81
CA GLY A 212 25.23 4.73 -1.49
C GLY A 212 24.22 4.45 -0.36
N GLY A 213 22.99 4.03 -0.70
CA GLY A 213 22.03 3.47 0.24
C GLY A 213 22.46 2.07 0.65
N ALA A 214 22.66 1.86 1.96
CA ALA A 214 22.97 0.54 2.49
C ALA A 214 21.72 -0.37 2.40
N ASP A 215 21.89 -1.64 2.01
CA ASP A 215 20.78 -2.62 1.92
C ASP A 215 20.02 -2.75 3.26
N THR A 216 20.71 -2.57 4.39
CA THR A 216 20.10 -2.57 5.74
C THR A 216 19.11 -1.41 5.99
N LEU A 217 19.16 -0.36 5.17
CA LEU A 217 18.26 0.79 5.22
C LEU A 217 17.14 0.69 4.19
N VAL A 218 17.13 -0.33 3.33
CA VAL A 218 16.10 -0.55 2.32
C VAL A 218 15.16 -1.67 2.79
N THR A 219 13.90 -1.33 2.99
CA THR A 219 12.85 -2.30 3.30
C THR A 219 11.94 -2.42 2.09
N VAL A 220 11.89 -3.62 1.51
CA VAL A 220 10.98 -3.97 0.41
C VAL A 220 9.88 -4.89 0.92
N GLU A 221 8.71 -4.84 0.30
CA GLU A 221 7.67 -5.85 0.53
C GLU A 221 8.19 -7.23 0.09
N LEU A 222 7.98 -8.25 0.93
CA LEU A 222 8.35 -9.65 0.67
C LEU A 222 7.28 -10.37 -0.16
#